data_AF-A0AAY4CEE5-F1
#
_entry.id   AF-A0AAY4CEE5-F1
#
_cell.length_a   1.000
_cell.length_b   1.000
_cell.length_c   1.000
_cell.angle_alpha   90.00
_cell.angle_beta   90.00
_cell.angle_gamma   90.00
#
_symmetry.space_group_name_H-M   'P 1'
#
loop_
_entity.id
_entity.type
_entity.pdbx_description
1 polymer ?
#
loop_
_entity_poly.entity_id
_entity_poly.type
_entity_poly.pdbx_seq_one_letter_code
_entity_poly.pdbx_strand_id
1 'polypeptide(L)'
;MFSLLACSARRCLLSAAYTDARIWEQRRPDPQNLAELASQMDRCYDRKFPVSSLSVARFVDNITSREEIDQAEYYLYKFRHSPNCWYLRDWTVHGWVRQCLKYGGKDKAVHTLKNKVQYGIFPDDFTLNLLIDTFLKEKNYKACSVVEEAMLQEAFDRPTTQILSLYALSKYLAAKPELSWQEQRSVGASLYLAGLGRQDPVGLSAQSMGCAMLGKIEMSRGIHAVFRQMPLMWTHGYLGRSLAAMEKVSAGAGDVKLSKDVVSIFRAAWIQFSTSLRCIFSTYF
;
A
#
# COMPACT_ATOMS: atom_id res chain seq x y z
N MET A 1 -4.07 -43.14 -24.69
CA MET A 1 -4.24 -41.75 -25.16
C MET A 1 -4.97 -40.94 -24.08
N PHE A 2 -4.31 -40.64 -22.96
CA PHE A 2 -4.84 -39.75 -21.93
C PHE A 2 -3.83 -38.63 -21.75
N SER A 3 -4.02 -37.56 -22.53
CA SER A 3 -3.30 -36.31 -22.38
C SER A 3 -3.76 -35.64 -21.08
N LEU A 4 -2.89 -35.65 -20.06
CA LEU A 4 -2.99 -34.77 -18.91
C LEU A 4 -2.94 -33.32 -19.41
N LEU A 5 -4.10 -32.67 -19.49
CA LEU A 5 -4.23 -31.23 -19.60
C LEU A 5 -3.62 -30.61 -18.33
N ALA A 6 -2.32 -30.27 -18.42
CA ALA A 6 -1.67 -29.43 -17.44
C ALA A 6 -2.28 -28.03 -17.52
N CYS A 7 -3.39 -27.81 -16.82
CA CYS A 7 -3.84 -26.48 -16.47
C CYS A 7 -2.71 -25.83 -15.66
N SER A 8 -1.98 -24.90 -16.29
CA SER A 8 -1.02 -24.04 -15.63
C SER A 8 -1.77 -23.11 -14.67
N ALA A 9 -2.17 -23.64 -13.51
CA ALA A 9 -2.76 -22.89 -12.44
C ALA A 9 -1.65 -21.99 -11.88
N ARG A 10 -1.64 -20.72 -12.31
CA ARG A 10 -0.81 -19.70 -11.67
C ARG A 10 -1.20 -19.67 -10.19
N ARG A 11 -0.31 -20.14 -9.31
CA ARG A 11 -0.49 -20.00 -7.87
C ARG A 11 -0.52 -18.51 -7.54
N CYS A 12 -1.72 -17.98 -7.32
CA CYS A 12 -1.90 -16.69 -6.69
C CYS A 12 -1.51 -16.84 -5.21
N LEU A 13 -0.97 -15.78 -4.63
CA LEU A 13 -0.41 -15.85 -3.27
C LEU A 13 -1.52 -15.99 -2.22
N LEU A 14 -2.70 -15.43 -2.48
CA LEU A 14 -3.92 -15.67 -1.72
C LEU A 14 -4.73 -16.81 -2.34
N SER A 15 -5.39 -17.60 -1.49
CA SER A 15 -6.32 -18.62 -1.92
C SER A 15 -7.58 -17.98 -2.56
N ALA A 16 -8.21 -18.70 -3.49
CA ALA A 16 -9.48 -18.26 -4.05
C ALA A 16 -10.53 -18.00 -2.95
N ALA A 17 -10.55 -18.88 -1.93
CA ALA A 17 -11.41 -18.78 -0.75
C ALA A 17 -11.26 -17.45 0.02
N TYR A 18 -10.05 -16.88 0.08
CA TYR A 18 -9.83 -15.59 0.74
C TYR A 18 -10.48 -14.44 -0.04
N THR A 19 -10.47 -14.52 -1.37
CA THR A 19 -11.01 -13.46 -2.24
C THR A 19 -12.50 -13.59 -2.51
N ASP A 20 -13.12 -14.70 -2.14
CA ASP A 20 -14.50 -15.03 -2.47
C ASP A 20 -15.48 -13.92 -2.07
N ALA A 21 -16.29 -13.50 -3.05
CA ALA A 21 -17.32 -12.48 -2.86
C ALA A 21 -18.66 -13.05 -2.36
N ARG A 22 -18.84 -14.38 -2.40
CA ARG A 22 -20.12 -15.04 -2.07
C ARG A 22 -20.64 -14.69 -0.68
N ILE A 23 -19.76 -14.68 0.32
CA ILE A 23 -20.13 -14.34 1.71
C ILE A 23 -20.57 -12.88 1.80
N TRP A 24 -19.90 -11.99 1.06
CA TRP A 24 -20.25 -10.56 1.01
C TRP A 24 -21.59 -10.33 0.32
N GLU A 25 -21.85 -11.00 -0.81
CA GLU A 25 -23.08 -10.86 -1.59
C GLU A 25 -24.31 -11.47 -0.90
N GLN A 26 -24.12 -12.39 0.04
CA GLN A 26 -25.21 -12.93 0.88
C GLN A 26 -25.77 -11.89 1.87
N ARG A 27 -25.03 -10.82 2.16
CA ARG A 27 -25.52 -9.73 2.99
C ARG A 27 -26.69 -9.05 2.27
N ARG A 28 -27.85 -8.97 2.93
CA ARG A 28 -29.02 -8.27 2.39
C ARG A 28 -28.80 -6.76 2.50
N PRO A 29 -28.65 -6.01 1.39
CA PRO A 29 -28.67 -4.56 1.46
C PRO A 29 -30.10 -4.08 1.72
N ASP A 30 -30.24 -2.94 2.40
CA ASP A 30 -31.51 -2.22 2.45
C ASP A 30 -31.75 -1.61 1.06
N PRO A 31 -32.73 -2.07 0.26
CA PRO A 31 -32.96 -1.51 -1.06
C PRO A 31 -33.37 -0.05 -0.92
N GLN A 32 -32.61 0.84 -1.54
CA GLN A 32 -32.89 2.27 -1.58
C GLN A 32 -32.74 2.78 -3.02
N ASN A 33 -33.59 3.72 -3.40
CA ASN A 33 -33.44 4.44 -4.66
C ASN A 33 -32.31 5.46 -4.50
N LEU A 34 -31.24 5.31 -5.28
CA LEU A 34 -30.07 6.19 -5.21
C LEU A 34 -30.41 7.64 -5.53
N ALA A 35 -31.33 7.89 -6.46
CA ALA A 35 -31.74 9.24 -6.83
C ALA A 35 -32.47 9.96 -5.69
N GLU A 36 -33.34 9.24 -4.98
CA GLU A 36 -34.04 9.78 -3.81
C GLU A 36 -33.04 10.07 -2.68
N LEU A 37 -32.13 9.14 -2.41
CA LEU A 37 -31.14 9.30 -1.35
C LEU A 37 -30.15 10.43 -1.65
N ALA A 38 -29.72 10.57 -2.90
CA ALA A 38 -28.96 11.71 -3.42
C ALA A 38 -29.69 13.03 -3.15
N SER A 39 -30.97 13.13 -3.55
CA SER A 39 -31.76 14.35 -3.34
C SER A 39 -31.96 14.70 -1.87
N GLN A 40 -32.08 13.68 -1.00
CA GLN A 40 -32.17 13.87 0.45
C GLN A 40 -30.85 14.39 1.02
N MET A 41 -29.72 13.81 0.59
CA MET A 41 -28.40 14.25 1.02
C MET A 41 -28.13 15.70 0.57
N ASP A 42 -28.47 16.06 -0.67
CA ASP A 42 -28.29 17.42 -1.16
C ASP A 42 -29.12 18.44 -0.39
N ARG A 43 -30.40 18.14 -0.09
CA ARG A 43 -31.22 19.00 0.79
C ARG A 43 -30.59 19.20 2.17
N CYS A 44 -29.98 18.16 2.74
CA CYS A 44 -29.26 18.26 4.01
C CYS A 44 -28.05 19.18 3.87
N TYR A 45 -27.24 19.00 2.82
CA TYR A 45 -26.07 19.83 2.57
C TYR A 45 -26.40 21.30 2.30
N ASP A 46 -27.44 21.59 1.52
CA ASP A 46 -27.90 22.95 1.22
C ASP A 46 -28.33 23.69 2.50
N ARG A 47 -28.97 22.95 3.42
CA ARG A 47 -29.38 23.45 4.74
C ARG A 47 -28.23 23.45 5.75
N LYS A 48 -27.03 23.03 5.37
CA LYS A 48 -25.85 22.84 6.24
C LYS A 48 -26.10 21.90 7.42
N PHE A 49 -27.04 20.96 7.27
CA PHE A 49 -27.27 19.92 8.25
C PHE A 49 -26.30 18.77 8.08
N PRO A 50 -25.88 18.12 9.17
CA PRO A 50 -24.99 16.98 9.10
C PRO A 50 -25.71 15.77 8.51
N VAL A 51 -25.10 15.14 7.50
CA VAL A 51 -25.60 13.89 6.92
C VAL A 51 -25.22 12.72 7.82
N SER A 52 -26.12 11.74 7.96
CA SER A 52 -25.84 10.51 8.71
C SER A 52 -24.89 9.60 7.94
N SER A 53 -23.95 8.96 8.65
CA SER A 53 -23.06 7.97 8.03
C SER A 53 -23.81 6.75 7.48
N LEU A 54 -25.00 6.45 8.03
CA LEU A 54 -25.87 5.40 7.53
C LEU A 54 -26.39 5.70 6.11
N SER A 55 -26.71 6.97 5.82
CA SER A 55 -27.17 7.38 4.49
C SER A 55 -26.09 7.14 3.43
N VAL A 56 -24.84 7.48 3.75
CA VAL A 56 -23.70 7.21 2.88
C VAL A 56 -23.43 5.72 2.73
N ALA A 57 -23.50 4.95 3.82
CA ALA A 57 -23.35 3.50 3.77
C ALA A 57 -24.40 2.85 2.85
N ARG A 58 -25.66 3.28 2.94
CA ARG A 58 -26.74 2.84 2.07
C ARG A 58 -26.54 3.27 0.61
N PHE A 59 -25.99 4.46 0.37
CA PHE A 59 -25.64 4.90 -0.98
C PHE A 59 -24.61 3.95 -1.61
N VAL A 60 -23.55 3.63 -0.86
CA VAL A 60 -22.46 2.75 -1.33
C VAL A 60 -22.93 1.30 -1.51
N ASP A 61 -23.73 0.77 -0.57
CA ASP A 61 -24.22 -0.61 -0.63
C ASP A 61 -25.14 -0.84 -1.85
N ASN A 62 -25.87 0.18 -2.31
CA ASN A 62 -26.85 0.09 -3.41
C ASN A 62 -26.29 0.47 -4.80
N ILE A 63 -24.97 0.62 -4.97
CA ILE A 63 -24.36 0.87 -6.28
C ILE A 63 -24.59 -0.34 -7.20
N THR A 64 -25.07 -0.07 -8.41
CA THR A 64 -25.35 -1.04 -9.49
C THR A 64 -24.62 -0.74 -10.80
N SER A 65 -24.21 0.50 -11.04
CA SER A 65 -23.58 0.94 -12.28
C SER A 65 -22.22 1.62 -12.07
N ARG A 66 -21.42 1.69 -13.14
CA ARG A 66 -20.15 2.43 -13.16
C ARG A 66 -20.34 3.93 -12.98
N GLU A 67 -21.42 4.49 -13.52
CA GLU A 67 -21.75 5.92 -13.39
C GLU A 67 -22.09 6.30 -11.94
N GLU A 68 -22.76 5.38 -11.23
CA GLU A 68 -23.11 5.55 -9.83
C GLU A 68 -21.88 5.54 -8.92
N ILE A 69 -20.78 4.89 -9.34
CA ILE A 69 -19.48 5.00 -8.64
C ILE A 69 -18.98 6.45 -8.68
N ASP A 70 -19.12 7.14 -9.80
CA ASP A 70 -18.65 8.53 -9.91
C ASP A 70 -19.52 9.47 -9.05
N GLN A 71 -20.82 9.20 -8.96
CA GLN A 71 -21.72 9.90 -8.03
C GLN A 71 -21.35 9.61 -6.57
N ALA A 72 -21.07 8.34 -6.23
CA ALA A 72 -20.67 7.94 -4.89
C ALA A 72 -19.34 8.58 -4.48
N GLU A 73 -18.38 8.70 -5.41
CA GLU A 73 -17.12 9.41 -5.18
C GLU A 73 -17.39 10.88 -4.77
N TYR A 74 -18.29 11.57 -5.47
CA TYR A 74 -18.70 12.93 -5.13
C TYR A 74 -19.31 13.02 -3.73
N TYR A 75 -20.23 12.11 -3.38
CA TYR A 75 -20.88 12.12 -2.08
C TYR A 75 -19.94 11.75 -0.93
N LEU A 76 -18.98 10.85 -1.15
CA LEU A 76 -17.93 10.53 -0.17
C LEU A 76 -17.03 11.74 0.08
N TYR A 77 -16.64 12.46 -0.97
CA TYR A 77 -15.90 13.72 -0.86
C TYR A 77 -16.68 14.76 -0.04
N LYS A 78 -17.96 14.97 -0.36
CA LYS A 78 -18.82 15.94 0.33
C LYS A 78 -19.05 15.54 1.79
N PHE A 79 -19.20 14.25 2.07
CA PHE A 79 -19.32 13.72 3.44
C PHE A 79 -18.05 13.96 4.27
N ARG A 80 -16.87 13.83 3.66
CA ARG A 80 -15.59 14.13 4.34
C ARG A 80 -15.47 15.60 4.74
N HIS A 81 -16.09 16.50 4.00
CA HIS A 81 -16.17 17.93 4.30
C HIS A 81 -17.40 18.31 5.15
N SER A 82 -18.01 17.34 5.83
CA SER A 82 -19.12 17.55 6.75
C SER A 82 -18.70 17.38 8.22
N PRO A 83 -19.48 17.89 9.20
CA PRO A 83 -19.19 17.70 10.63
C PRO A 83 -19.09 16.23 11.04
N ASN A 84 -19.83 15.35 10.36
CA ASN A 84 -19.89 13.92 10.66
C ASN A 84 -18.81 13.09 9.97
N CYS A 85 -17.79 13.71 9.39
CA CYS A 85 -16.76 13.03 8.62
C CYS A 85 -16.02 11.92 9.39
N TRP A 86 -15.88 12.07 10.72
CA TRP A 86 -15.25 11.06 11.58
C TRP A 86 -16.10 9.80 11.75
N TYR A 87 -17.42 9.90 11.56
CA TYR A 87 -18.35 8.77 11.72
C TYR A 87 -18.46 7.88 10.46
N LEU A 88 -17.57 8.05 9.47
CA LEU A 88 -17.45 7.10 8.37
C LEU A 88 -17.04 5.74 8.95
N ARG A 89 -17.73 4.68 8.56
CA ARG A 89 -17.55 3.34 9.13
C ARG A 89 -16.73 2.45 8.21
N ASP A 90 -15.97 1.54 8.82
CA ASP A 90 -15.06 0.64 8.09
C ASP A 90 -15.79 -0.24 7.08
N TRP A 91 -17.03 -0.66 7.38
CA TRP A 91 -17.85 -1.42 6.43
C TRP A 91 -18.23 -0.62 5.19
N THR A 92 -18.38 0.71 5.30
CA THR A 92 -18.64 1.59 4.15
C THR A 92 -17.41 1.67 3.26
N VAL A 93 -16.21 1.75 3.86
CA VAL A 93 -14.94 1.71 3.13
C VAL A 93 -14.74 0.35 2.46
N HIS A 94 -15.01 -0.75 3.16
CA HIS A 94 -14.97 -2.10 2.60
C HIS A 94 -15.94 -2.25 1.44
N GLY A 95 -17.20 -1.81 1.63
CA GLY A 95 -18.24 -1.82 0.61
C GLY A 95 -17.83 -1.02 -0.62
N TRP A 96 -17.31 0.19 -0.44
CA TRP A 96 -16.81 1.04 -1.53
C TRP A 96 -15.77 0.33 -2.39
N VAL A 97 -14.76 -0.27 -1.76
CA VAL A 97 -13.71 -1.02 -2.46
C VAL A 97 -14.29 -2.22 -3.20
N ARG A 98 -15.21 -2.98 -2.59
CA ARG A 98 -15.90 -4.12 -3.23
C ARG A 98 -16.71 -3.69 -4.44
N GLN A 99 -17.48 -2.60 -4.35
CA GLN A 99 -18.26 -2.09 -5.48
C GLN A 99 -17.36 -1.57 -6.60
N CYS A 100 -16.26 -0.90 -6.27
CA CYS A 100 -15.25 -0.50 -7.25
C CYS A 100 -14.65 -1.72 -7.97
N LEU A 101 -14.39 -2.82 -7.27
CA LEU A 101 -13.89 -4.05 -7.90
C LEU A 101 -14.94 -4.74 -8.77
N LYS A 102 -16.22 -4.72 -8.36
CA LYS A 102 -17.34 -5.37 -9.06
C LYS A 102 -17.71 -4.68 -10.37
N TYR A 103 -17.82 -3.35 -10.38
CA TYR A 103 -18.24 -2.59 -11.56
C TYR A 103 -17.06 -1.97 -12.35
N GLY A 104 -15.84 -2.48 -12.18
CA GLY A 104 -14.68 -2.04 -12.95
C GLY A 104 -14.15 -0.65 -12.58
N GLY A 105 -14.53 -0.11 -11.43
CA GLY A 105 -14.08 1.19 -10.88
C GLY A 105 -12.73 1.16 -10.15
N LYS A 106 -11.80 0.28 -10.54
CA LYS A 106 -10.52 0.10 -9.85
C LYS A 106 -9.66 1.37 -9.83
N ASP A 107 -9.72 2.15 -10.90
CA ASP A 107 -9.00 3.43 -10.99
C ASP A 107 -9.51 4.44 -9.96
N LYS A 108 -10.82 4.46 -9.68
CA LYS A 108 -11.40 5.32 -8.65
C LYS A 108 -11.04 4.84 -7.25
N ALA A 109 -10.94 3.53 -7.02
CA ALA A 109 -10.42 3.01 -5.76
C ALA A 109 -8.98 3.48 -5.50
N VAL A 110 -8.09 3.40 -6.49
CA VAL A 110 -6.71 3.90 -6.34
C VAL A 110 -6.66 5.42 -6.20
N HIS A 111 -7.48 6.16 -6.95
CA HIS A 111 -7.57 7.62 -6.84
C HIS A 111 -7.99 8.07 -5.45
N THR A 112 -9.05 7.48 -4.90
CA THR A 112 -9.57 7.81 -3.57
C THR A 112 -8.61 7.41 -2.46
N LEU A 113 -7.84 6.33 -2.62
CA LEU A 113 -6.77 5.95 -1.69
C LEU A 113 -5.60 6.95 -1.68
N LYS A 114 -5.12 7.37 -2.85
CA LYS A 114 -4.08 8.41 -2.95
C LYS A 114 -4.53 9.72 -2.31
N ASN A 115 -5.81 10.06 -2.50
CA ASN A 115 -6.44 11.25 -1.95
C ASN A 115 -7.13 10.99 -0.60
N LYS A 116 -6.54 10.14 0.26
CA LYS A 116 -7.10 9.74 1.57
C LYS A 116 -7.57 10.90 2.46
N VAL A 117 -6.91 12.06 2.41
CA VAL A 117 -7.30 13.24 3.20
C VAL A 117 -8.67 13.80 2.75
N GLN A 118 -8.92 13.81 1.44
CA GLN A 118 -10.10 14.42 0.81
C GLN A 118 -11.33 13.53 0.84
N TYR A 119 -11.15 12.20 0.78
CA TYR A 119 -12.26 11.24 0.79
C TYR A 119 -12.44 10.53 2.14
N GLY A 120 -11.42 10.52 3.00
CA GLY A 120 -11.47 9.82 4.28
C GLY A 120 -11.46 8.29 4.17
N ILE A 121 -10.94 7.74 3.06
CA ILE A 121 -10.93 6.29 2.82
C ILE A 121 -9.65 5.69 3.42
N PHE A 122 -9.81 5.04 4.58
CA PHE A 122 -8.76 4.33 5.28
C PHE A 122 -9.14 2.83 5.31
N PRO A 123 -8.63 2.03 4.37
CA PRO A 123 -8.95 0.61 4.27
C PRO A 123 -8.31 -0.20 5.40
N ASP A 124 -9.02 -1.24 5.86
CA ASP A 124 -8.48 -2.29 6.74
C ASP A 124 -7.47 -3.19 5.98
N ASP A 125 -6.65 -3.91 6.72
CA ASP A 125 -5.67 -4.89 6.25
C ASP A 125 -6.27 -5.87 5.24
N PHE A 126 -7.49 -6.36 5.50
CA PHE A 126 -8.16 -7.29 4.61
C PHE A 126 -8.51 -6.63 3.26
N THR A 127 -8.99 -5.39 3.28
CA THR A 127 -9.32 -4.64 2.06
C THR A 127 -8.10 -4.28 1.24
N LEU A 128 -6.99 -3.94 1.89
CA LEU A 128 -5.69 -3.74 1.25
C LEU A 128 -5.23 -5.03 0.56
N ASN A 129 -5.33 -6.17 1.23
CA ASN A 129 -4.97 -7.47 0.64
C ASN A 129 -5.76 -7.78 -0.63
N LEU A 130 -7.07 -7.51 -0.60
CA LEU A 130 -7.94 -7.73 -1.76
C LEU A 130 -7.51 -6.85 -2.94
N LEU A 131 -7.25 -5.56 -2.70
CA LEU A 131 -6.81 -4.65 -3.75
C LEU A 131 -5.46 -5.06 -4.33
N ILE A 132 -4.47 -5.33 -3.48
CA ILE A 132 -3.13 -5.73 -3.94
C ILE A 132 -3.21 -7.02 -4.75
N ASP A 133 -3.96 -8.03 -4.30
CA ASP A 133 -4.11 -9.29 -5.04
C ASP A 133 -4.78 -9.10 -6.41
N THR A 134 -5.81 -8.23 -6.50
CA THR A 134 -6.46 -7.94 -7.79
C THR A 134 -5.49 -7.31 -8.79
N PHE A 135 -4.66 -6.35 -8.36
CA PHE A 135 -3.65 -5.73 -9.24
C PHE A 135 -2.50 -6.68 -9.56
N LEU A 136 -2.12 -7.56 -8.64
CA LEU A 136 -1.09 -8.58 -8.88
C LEU A 136 -1.54 -9.61 -9.94
N LYS A 137 -2.82 -9.99 -9.94
CA LYS A 137 -3.43 -10.87 -10.95
C LYS A 137 -3.39 -10.22 -12.35
N GLU A 138 -3.65 -8.91 -12.41
CA GLU A 138 -3.62 -8.12 -13.64
C GLU A 138 -2.20 -7.71 -14.08
N LYS A 139 -1.16 -8.07 -13.32
CA LYS A 139 0.23 -7.62 -13.51
C LYS A 139 0.38 -6.10 -13.62
N ASN A 140 -0.48 -5.37 -12.92
CA ASN A 140 -0.47 -3.92 -12.97
C ASN A 140 0.46 -3.33 -11.89
N TYR A 141 1.33 -2.40 -12.29
CA TYR A 141 2.25 -1.68 -11.38
C TYR A 141 1.53 -0.82 -10.34
N LYS A 142 0.23 -0.52 -10.54
CA LYS A 142 -0.61 0.17 -9.55
C LYS A 142 -0.67 -0.57 -8.21
N ALA A 143 -0.35 -1.86 -8.15
CA ALA A 143 -0.17 -2.59 -6.90
C ALA A 143 0.86 -1.92 -5.96
N CYS A 144 1.95 -1.38 -6.50
CA CYS A 144 2.97 -0.69 -5.71
C CYS A 144 2.41 0.58 -5.06
N SER A 145 1.61 1.36 -5.80
CA SER A 145 0.94 2.54 -5.24
C SER A 145 0.00 2.19 -4.09
N VAL A 146 -0.69 1.05 -4.13
CA VAL A 146 -1.53 0.61 -2.99
C VAL A 146 -0.66 0.25 -1.77
N VAL A 147 0.49 -0.38 -1.98
CA VAL A 147 1.45 -0.70 -0.91
C VAL A 147 2.07 0.57 -0.31
N GLU A 148 2.33 1.59 -1.13
CA GLU A 148 2.79 2.90 -0.66
C GLU A 148 1.75 3.55 0.27
N GLU A 149 0.46 3.47 -0.08
CA GLU A 149 -0.61 3.98 0.79
C GLU A 149 -0.75 3.16 2.09
N ALA A 150 -0.63 1.83 2.02
CA ALA A 150 -0.59 0.96 3.19
C ALA A 150 0.58 1.34 4.12
N MET A 151 1.75 1.62 3.54
CA MET A 151 2.91 2.08 4.28
C MET A 151 2.67 3.45 4.92
N LEU A 152 2.07 4.42 4.22
CA LEU A 152 1.76 5.74 4.80
C LEU A 152 0.76 5.67 5.96
N GLN A 153 -0.05 4.62 6.02
CA GLN A 153 -0.98 4.34 7.12
C GLN A 153 -0.37 3.44 8.20
N GLU A 154 0.86 2.98 8.02
CA GLU A 154 1.52 1.98 8.88
C GLU A 154 0.71 0.67 9.02
N ALA A 155 -0.11 0.34 8.01
CA ALA A 155 -1.06 -0.79 8.01
C ALA A 155 -0.36 -2.13 7.68
N PHE A 156 0.52 -2.58 8.58
CA PHE A 156 1.26 -3.84 8.48
C PHE A 156 1.05 -4.76 9.68
N ASP A 157 -0.13 -4.71 10.31
CA ASP A 157 -0.43 -5.49 11.51
C ASP A 157 -0.47 -7.00 11.22
N ARG A 158 -1.11 -7.39 10.11
CA ARG A 158 -1.22 -8.81 9.73
C ARG A 158 0.00 -9.31 8.95
N PRO A 159 0.46 -10.55 9.19
CA PRO A 159 1.53 -11.15 8.40
C PRO A 159 1.13 -11.33 6.93
N THR A 160 -0.16 -11.41 6.61
CA THR A 160 -0.64 -11.53 5.23
C THR A 160 -0.38 -10.26 4.42
N THR A 161 -0.63 -9.07 5.00
CA THR A 161 -0.37 -7.79 4.33
C THR A 161 1.12 -7.60 4.12
N GLN A 162 1.95 -7.99 5.09
CA GLN A 162 3.41 -7.96 4.97
C GLN A 162 3.92 -8.82 3.80
N ILE A 163 3.53 -10.11 3.73
CA ILE A 163 3.99 -11.02 2.66
C ILE A 163 3.55 -10.50 1.29
N LEU A 164 2.28 -10.09 1.18
CA LEU A 164 1.72 -9.65 -0.08
C LEU A 164 2.39 -8.35 -0.56
N SER A 165 2.68 -7.44 0.37
CA SER A 165 3.41 -6.19 0.09
C SER A 165 4.84 -6.46 -0.36
N LEU A 166 5.59 -7.30 0.36
CA LEU A 166 6.96 -7.69 -0.02
C LEU A 166 6.97 -8.37 -1.41
N TYR A 167 5.97 -9.19 -1.71
CA TYR A 167 5.83 -9.82 -3.01
C TYR A 167 5.52 -8.81 -4.13
N ALA A 168 4.64 -7.83 -3.86
CA ALA A 168 4.35 -6.77 -4.82
C ALA A 168 5.57 -5.89 -5.09
N LEU A 169 6.33 -5.52 -4.04
CA LEU A 169 7.55 -4.72 -4.15
C LEU A 169 8.66 -5.46 -4.90
N SER A 170 8.88 -6.75 -4.62
CA SER A 170 9.89 -7.54 -5.35
C SER A 170 9.56 -7.67 -6.83
N LYS A 171 8.29 -7.86 -7.20
CA LYS A 171 7.84 -7.82 -8.60
C LYS A 171 8.04 -6.46 -9.24
N TYR A 172 7.77 -5.37 -8.51
CA TYR A 172 7.97 -4.02 -9.00
C TYR A 172 9.45 -3.74 -9.29
N LEU A 173 10.34 -4.10 -8.37
CA LEU A 173 11.79 -3.96 -8.51
C LEU A 173 12.35 -4.80 -9.67
N ALA A 174 11.84 -6.02 -9.87
CA ALA A 174 12.24 -6.86 -10.99
C ALA A 174 11.83 -6.28 -12.35
N ALA A 175 10.76 -5.49 -12.41
CA ALA A 175 10.25 -4.92 -13.65
C ALA A 175 10.84 -3.54 -13.98
N LYS A 176 11.25 -2.76 -12.98
CA LYS A 176 11.83 -1.42 -13.15
C LYS A 176 13.18 -1.32 -12.41
N PRO A 177 14.31 -1.48 -13.11
CA PRO A 177 15.64 -1.38 -12.51
C PRO A 177 16.08 0.07 -12.23
N GLU A 178 15.50 1.06 -12.94
CA GLU A 178 15.76 2.48 -12.73
C GLU A 178 14.62 3.12 -11.95
N LEU A 179 14.94 3.67 -10.79
CA LEU A 179 13.99 4.30 -9.87
C LEU A 179 14.30 5.78 -9.74
N SER A 180 13.26 6.62 -9.79
CA SER A 180 13.38 8.00 -9.32
C SER A 180 13.74 8.03 -7.84
N TRP A 181 14.39 9.09 -7.37
CA TRP A 181 14.74 9.21 -5.95
C TRP A 181 13.50 9.18 -5.03
N GLN A 182 12.34 9.67 -5.51
CA GLN A 182 11.08 9.63 -4.76
C GLN A 182 10.51 8.22 -4.66
N GLU A 183 10.55 7.48 -5.77
CA GLU A 183 10.12 6.08 -5.82
C GLU A 183 11.08 5.19 -5.00
N GLN A 184 12.38 5.48 -5.05
CA GLN A 184 13.36 4.80 -4.21
C GLN A 184 13.08 5.05 -2.72
N ARG A 185 12.65 6.27 -2.36
CA ARG A 185 12.23 6.60 -0.99
C ARG A 185 11.00 5.81 -0.57
N SER A 186 9.96 5.80 -1.40
CA SER A 186 8.70 5.12 -1.10
C SER A 186 8.90 3.60 -0.99
N VAL A 187 9.57 3.00 -1.98
CA VAL A 187 9.91 1.57 -1.99
C VAL A 187 10.81 1.20 -0.81
N GLY A 188 11.84 2.00 -0.53
CA GLY A 188 12.75 1.77 0.59
C GLY A 188 12.03 1.81 1.94
N ALA A 189 11.14 2.78 2.14
CA ALA A 189 10.33 2.90 3.34
C ALA A 189 9.31 1.74 3.47
N SER A 190 8.66 1.35 2.37
CA SER A 190 7.70 0.24 2.39
C SER A 190 8.37 -1.10 2.67
N LEU A 191 9.57 -1.34 2.12
CA LEU A 191 10.35 -2.54 2.41
C LEU A 191 10.79 -2.59 3.88
N TYR A 192 11.21 -1.43 4.41
CA TYR A 192 11.63 -1.32 5.80
C TYR A 192 10.46 -1.63 6.76
N LEU A 193 9.32 -0.94 6.60
CA LEU A 193 8.16 -1.11 7.47
C LEU A 193 7.53 -2.49 7.37
N ALA A 194 7.33 -3.02 6.15
CA ALA A 194 6.82 -4.38 5.97
C ALA A 194 7.77 -5.45 6.53
N GLY A 195 9.07 -5.14 6.60
CA GLY A 195 10.09 -6.02 7.15
C GLY A 195 10.12 -6.05 8.68
N LEU A 196 9.80 -4.94 9.38
CA LEU A 196 9.93 -4.84 10.85
C LEU A 196 9.12 -5.89 11.62
N GLY A 197 7.95 -6.28 11.11
CA GLY A 197 7.08 -7.27 11.75
C GLY A 197 7.56 -8.73 11.65
N ARG A 198 8.65 -9.01 10.91
CA ARG A 198 9.12 -10.38 10.64
C ARG A 198 10.57 -10.56 11.06
N GLN A 199 10.85 -11.67 11.76
CA GLN A 199 12.22 -12.12 12.06
C GLN A 199 12.72 -13.16 11.04
N ASP A 200 11.96 -13.41 9.99
CA ASP A 200 12.36 -14.32 8.91
C ASP A 200 13.54 -13.78 8.09
N PRO A 201 14.34 -14.63 7.42
CA PRO A 201 15.37 -14.19 6.46
C PRO A 201 14.86 -13.18 5.44
N VAL A 202 13.65 -13.39 4.93
CA VAL A 202 13.00 -12.50 3.95
C VAL A 202 12.65 -11.14 4.57
N GLY A 203 12.25 -11.11 5.83
CA GLY A 203 11.99 -9.88 6.57
C GLY A 203 13.28 -9.08 6.80
N LEU A 204 14.32 -9.74 7.32
CA LEU A 204 15.61 -9.11 7.60
C LEU A 204 16.33 -8.63 6.32
N SER A 205 16.22 -9.40 5.23
CA SER A 205 16.70 -8.96 3.92
C SER A 205 15.91 -7.76 3.37
N ALA A 206 14.59 -7.73 3.53
CA ALA A 206 13.80 -6.55 3.16
C ALA A 206 14.14 -5.32 4.01
N GLN A 207 14.34 -5.49 5.32
CA GLN A 207 14.76 -4.43 6.23
C GLN A 207 16.11 -3.83 5.83
N SER A 208 17.10 -4.68 5.58
CA SER A 208 18.44 -4.24 5.14
C SER A 208 18.38 -3.57 3.77
N MET A 209 17.62 -4.11 2.81
CA MET A 209 17.39 -3.48 1.51
C MET A 209 16.76 -2.09 1.63
N GLY A 210 15.70 -1.97 2.43
CA GLY A 210 15.01 -0.70 2.68
C GLY A 210 15.93 0.33 3.33
N CYS A 211 16.66 -0.07 4.37
CA CYS A 211 17.63 0.79 5.05
C CYS A 211 18.78 1.24 4.13
N ALA A 212 19.30 0.36 3.26
CA ALA A 212 20.32 0.71 2.30
C ALA A 212 19.82 1.74 1.27
N MET A 213 18.59 1.59 0.79
CA MET A 213 17.96 2.56 -0.12
C MET A 213 17.75 3.93 0.56
N LEU A 214 17.25 3.95 1.79
CA LEU A 214 17.05 5.18 2.56
C LEU A 214 18.37 5.85 2.91
N GLY A 215 19.40 5.08 3.26
CA GLY A 215 20.76 5.58 3.51
C GLY A 215 21.36 6.29 2.30
N LYS A 216 21.20 5.73 1.10
CA LYS A 216 21.63 6.39 -0.15
C LYS A 216 20.98 7.77 -0.33
N ILE A 217 19.71 7.92 0.06
CA ILE A 217 18.97 9.19 -0.01
C ILE A 217 19.44 10.15 1.08
N GLU A 218 19.62 9.67 2.30
CA GLU A 218 20.17 10.43 3.43
C GLU A 218 21.49 11.10 3.05
N MET A 219 22.38 10.40 2.34
CA MET A 219 23.69 10.91 1.96
C MET A 219 23.65 11.89 0.79
N SER A 220 22.72 11.71 -0.15
CA SER A 220 22.64 12.56 -1.34
C SER A 220 21.86 13.85 -1.11
N ARG A 221 20.86 13.85 -0.24
CA ARG A 221 19.92 14.98 -0.04
C ARG A 221 19.70 15.38 1.42
N GLY A 222 20.32 14.67 2.36
CA GLY A 222 20.13 14.89 3.79
C GLY A 222 18.92 14.14 4.37
N ILE A 223 18.89 14.06 5.70
CA ILE A 223 17.87 13.30 6.44
C ILE A 223 16.46 13.86 6.30
N HIS A 224 16.32 15.17 6.12
CA HIS A 224 15.01 15.80 5.96
C HIS A 224 14.25 15.27 4.73
N ALA A 225 14.97 14.92 3.65
CA ALA A 225 14.37 14.32 2.47
C ALA A 225 13.80 12.91 2.74
N VAL A 226 14.36 12.20 3.73
CA VAL A 226 13.99 10.83 4.10
C VAL A 226 12.67 10.82 4.87
N PHE A 227 12.58 11.55 5.99
CA PHE A 227 11.41 11.48 6.88
C PHE A 227 10.25 12.43 6.51
N ARG A 228 10.47 13.43 5.64
CA ARG A 228 9.41 14.38 5.29
C ARG A 228 8.23 13.67 4.62
N GLN A 229 7.05 13.76 5.27
CA GLN A 229 5.78 13.12 4.87
C GLN A 229 5.85 11.59 4.82
N MET A 230 6.76 10.98 5.58
CA MET A 230 6.92 9.54 5.65
C MET A 230 6.89 9.09 7.12
N PRO A 231 6.32 7.91 7.43
CA PRO A 231 6.37 7.29 8.75
C PRO A 231 7.78 6.72 9.04
N LEU A 232 8.76 7.62 9.15
CA LEU A 232 10.17 7.27 9.36
C LEU A 232 10.76 8.14 10.47
N MET A 233 11.71 7.57 11.21
CA MET A 233 12.41 8.29 12.27
C MET A 233 13.33 9.40 11.73
N TRP A 234 13.49 10.48 12.49
CA TRP A 234 14.41 11.60 12.16
C TRP A 234 15.88 11.32 12.52
N THR A 235 16.17 10.17 13.11
CA THR A 235 17.50 9.77 13.56
C THR A 235 18.38 9.35 12.38
N HIS A 236 19.62 9.84 12.36
CA HIS A 236 20.63 9.45 11.38
C HIS A 236 21.04 7.98 11.48
N GLY A 237 21.67 7.48 10.41
CA GLY A 237 22.36 6.20 10.43
C GLY A 237 21.56 5.03 9.86
N TYR A 238 20.82 5.23 8.76
CA TYR A 238 20.12 4.14 8.09
C TYR A 238 21.06 3.04 7.58
N LEU A 239 22.26 3.40 7.12
CA LEU A 239 23.27 2.40 6.74
C LEU A 239 23.73 1.53 7.92
N GLY A 240 23.87 2.11 9.12
CA GLY A 240 24.19 1.36 10.34
C GLY A 240 23.08 0.37 10.71
N ARG A 241 21.81 0.77 10.57
CA ARG A 241 20.66 -0.13 10.75
C ARG A 241 20.64 -1.27 9.74
N SER A 242 21.03 -0.99 8.49
CA SER A 242 21.19 -2.03 7.47
C SER A 242 22.24 -3.06 7.88
N LEU A 243 23.39 -2.61 8.41
CA LEU A 243 24.45 -3.50 8.90
C LEU A 243 23.99 -4.32 10.10
N ALA A 244 23.31 -3.71 11.08
CA ALA A 244 22.76 -4.43 12.22
C ALA A 244 21.75 -5.52 11.80
N ALA A 245 20.94 -5.27 10.76
CA ALA A 245 20.05 -6.29 10.20
C ALA A 245 20.84 -7.43 9.51
N MET A 246 21.93 -7.13 8.81
CA MET A 246 22.82 -8.14 8.23
C MET A 246 23.56 -8.97 9.29
N GLU A 247 24.01 -8.34 10.37
CA GLU A 247 24.65 -9.01 11.51
C GLU A 247 23.68 -10.00 12.17
N LYS A 248 22.42 -9.59 12.38
CA LYS A 248 21.36 -10.49 12.89
C LYS A 248 21.15 -11.71 12.00
N VAL A 249 21.21 -11.53 10.67
CA VAL A 249 21.13 -12.65 9.72
C VAL A 249 22.34 -13.57 9.87
N SER A 250 23.55 -13.02 9.99
CA SER A 250 24.77 -13.81 10.16
C SER A 250 24.84 -14.56 11.49
N ALA A 251 24.25 -14.01 12.55
CA ALA A 251 24.16 -14.62 13.87
C ALA A 251 23.06 -15.70 13.96
N GLY A 252 22.10 -15.71 13.03
CA GLY A 252 21.05 -16.72 12.95
C GLY A 252 21.60 -18.09 12.58
N ALA A 253 21.32 -19.11 13.39
CA ALA A 253 21.80 -20.46 13.15
C ALA A 253 21.24 -21.04 11.83
N GLY A 254 22.14 -21.51 10.95
CA GLY A 254 21.91 -22.66 10.07
C GLY A 254 21.50 -22.42 8.61
N ASP A 255 20.61 -21.47 8.29
CA ASP A 255 20.06 -21.40 6.91
C ASP A 255 19.63 -20.00 6.41
N VAL A 256 20.00 -18.94 7.14
CA VAL A 256 19.55 -17.58 6.83
C VAL A 256 20.46 -16.99 5.73
N LYS A 257 20.00 -17.04 4.47
CA LYS A 257 20.71 -16.45 3.33
C LYS A 257 20.18 -15.07 3.00
N LEU A 258 21.09 -14.09 2.87
CA LEU A 258 20.78 -12.78 2.29
C LEU A 258 20.65 -12.92 0.76
N SER A 259 19.71 -12.18 0.17
CA SER A 259 19.63 -12.10 -1.28
C SER A 259 20.83 -11.34 -1.85
N LYS A 260 21.30 -11.76 -3.03
CA LYS A 260 22.42 -11.11 -3.73
C LYS A 260 22.13 -9.63 -4.02
N ASP A 261 20.86 -9.29 -4.22
CA ASP A 261 20.39 -7.94 -4.53
C ASP A 261 20.54 -6.98 -3.34
N VAL A 262 20.37 -7.47 -2.11
CA VAL A 262 20.60 -6.67 -0.91
C VAL A 262 22.07 -6.27 -0.83
N VAL A 263 22.97 -7.23 -1.05
CA VAL A 263 24.42 -7.00 -1.00
C VAL A 263 24.86 -6.06 -2.11
N SER A 264 24.30 -6.18 -3.32
CA SER A 264 24.64 -5.29 -4.45
C SER A 264 24.18 -3.85 -4.21
N ILE A 265 22.97 -3.64 -3.69
CA ILE A 265 22.43 -2.32 -3.37
C ILE A 265 23.22 -1.67 -2.23
N PHE A 266 23.52 -2.45 -1.18
CA PHE A 266 24.33 -1.95 -0.08
C PHE A 266 25.73 -1.56 -0.56
N ARG A 267 26.37 -2.40 -1.39
CA ARG A 267 27.68 -2.10 -1.98
C ARG A 267 27.64 -0.83 -2.83
N ALA A 268 26.59 -0.63 -3.63
CA ALA A 268 26.43 0.58 -4.43
C ALA A 268 26.30 1.83 -3.54
N ALA A 269 25.52 1.78 -2.46
CA ALA A 269 25.41 2.86 -1.49
C ALA A 269 26.76 3.15 -0.81
N TRP A 270 27.52 2.11 -0.45
CA TRP A 270 28.83 2.25 0.17
C TRP A 270 29.89 2.87 -0.76
N ILE A 271 29.90 2.47 -2.04
CA ILE A 271 30.80 3.08 -3.03
C ILE A 271 30.48 4.57 -3.16
N GLN A 272 29.20 4.95 -3.19
CA GLN A 272 28.78 6.36 -3.21
C GLN A 272 29.22 7.11 -1.94
N PHE A 273 29.24 6.46 -0.77
CA PHE A 273 29.80 7.04 0.45
C PHE A 273 31.28 7.34 0.31
N SER A 274 32.06 6.33 -0.08
CA SER A 274 33.51 6.44 -0.17
C SER A 274 33.96 7.49 -1.18
N THR A 275 33.23 7.63 -2.29
CA THR A 275 33.50 8.67 -3.31
C THR A 275 33.17 10.06 -2.78
N SER A 276 32.03 10.23 -2.11
CA SER A 276 31.65 11.52 -1.49
C SER A 276 32.67 11.96 -0.43
N LEU A 277 33.13 11.04 0.41
CA LEU A 277 34.21 11.31 1.38
C LEU A 277 35.51 11.70 0.69
N ARG A 278 35.94 10.97 -0.35
CA ARG A 278 37.16 11.30 -1.11
C ARG A 278 37.08 12.68 -1.76
N CYS A 279 35.92 13.07 -2.29
CA CYS A 279 35.72 14.42 -2.83
C CYS A 279 35.86 15.49 -1.74
N ILE A 280 35.31 15.25 -0.55
CA ILE A 280 35.45 16.18 0.59
C ILE A 280 36.93 16.29 0.99
N PHE A 281 37.63 15.16 1.18
CA PHE A 281 39.05 15.18 1.55
C PHE A 281 39.96 15.81 0.48
N SER A 282 39.62 15.70 -0.81
CA SER A 282 40.34 16.35 -1.91
C SER A 282 40.06 17.84 -2.08
N THR A 283 39.03 18.38 -1.41
CA THR A 283 38.76 19.83 -1.41
C THR A 283 39.34 20.56 -0.19
N TYR A 284 39.76 19.81 0.84
CA TYR A 284 40.35 20.35 2.07
C TYR A 284 41.88 20.13 2.17
N PHE A 285 42.49 19.47 1.18
CA PHE A 285 43.93 19.32 0.96
C PHE A 285 44.28 19.69 -0.48
#